data_AF-A0A914YDI4-F1
#
_entry.id   AF-A0A914YDI4-F1
#
_cell.length_a   1.000
_cell.length_b   1.000
_cell.length_c   1.000
_cell.angle_alpha   90.00
_cell.angle_beta   90.00
_cell.angle_gamma   90.00
#
_symmetry.space_group_name_H-M   'P 1'
#
loop_
_entity.id
_entity.type
_entity.pdbx_description
1 polymer ?
#
loop_
_entity_poly.entity_id
_entity_poly.type
_entity_poly.pdbx_seq_one_letter_code
_entity_poly.pdbx_strand_id
1 'polypeptide(L)'
;MDQSEIIVMLRSGTGVRVRESNGMLDVMVFLPPSYNTTCRTGQSLGTTTVTNIYGGTTRCYTTMGLLGTYNNDRSDDLMTLSGTITRATGDLNNAASVQMIYENFGMHC
;
A
#
# COMPACT_ATOMS: atom_id res chain seq x y z
N MET A 1 -8.54 29.42 1.33
CA MET A 1 -7.41 30.37 1.22
C MET A 1 -6.21 29.68 1.82
N ASP A 2 -5.12 29.71 1.06
CA ASP A 2 -3.80 29.07 1.24
C ASP A 2 -3.79 27.56 1.39
N GLN A 3 -3.94 26.91 0.23
CA GLN A 3 -3.83 25.46 0.12
C GLN A 3 -2.39 25.10 -0.22
N SER A 4 -1.63 24.67 0.78
CA SER A 4 -0.27 24.17 0.56
C SER A 4 -0.34 22.91 -0.30
N GLU A 5 0.35 22.93 -1.44
CA GLU A 5 0.41 21.81 -2.37
C GLU A 5 1.85 21.49 -2.75
N ILE A 6 2.20 20.21 -2.71
CA ILE A 6 3.48 19.68 -3.17
C ILE A 6 3.17 18.61 -4.21
N ILE A 7 3.76 18.75 -5.39
CA ILE A 7 3.70 17.74 -6.46
C ILE A 7 5.13 17.35 -6.82
N VAL A 8 5.43 16.07 -6.65
CA VAL A 8 6.68 15.46 -7.11
C VAL A 8 6.32 14.45 -8.19
N MET A 9 6.85 14.65 -9.40
CA MET A 9 6.67 13.70 -10.49
C MET A 9 8.03 13.33 -11.07
N LEU A 10 8.30 12.02 -11.08
CA LEU A 10 9.52 11.46 -11.61
C LEU A 10 9.36 11.19 -13.11
N ARG A 11 10.49 11.14 -13.83
CA ARG A 11 10.50 10.75 -15.26
C ARG A 11 9.97 9.34 -15.50
N SER A 12 9.95 8.49 -14.49
CA SER A 12 9.33 7.15 -14.55
C SER A 12 7.80 7.20 -14.66
N GLY A 13 7.17 8.35 -14.42
CA GLY A 13 5.72 8.50 -14.28
C GLY A 13 5.22 8.23 -12.86
N THR A 14 6.09 7.83 -11.94
CA THR A 14 5.76 7.76 -10.52
C THR A 14 5.68 9.16 -9.93
N GLY A 15 4.71 9.41 -9.07
CA GLY A 15 4.60 10.71 -8.41
C GLY A 15 3.79 10.69 -7.14
N VAL A 16 3.88 11.79 -6.40
CA VAL A 16 3.11 12.06 -5.19
C VAL A 16 2.59 13.47 -5.30
N ARG A 17 1.31 13.65 -4.98
CA ARG A 17 0.69 14.95 -4.74
C ARG A 17 0.19 14.95 -3.31
N VAL A 18 0.60 15.96 -2.54
CA VAL A 18 0.12 16.22 -1.19
C VAL A 18 -0.53 17.60 -1.21
N ARG A 19 -1.77 17.67 -0.79
CA ARG A 19 -2.54 18.91 -0.72
C ARG A 19 -3.23 18.99 0.63
N GLU A 20 -3.06 20.08 1.35
CA GLU A 20 -3.87 20.30 2.55
C GLU A 20 -5.30 20.64 2.13
N SER A 21 -6.34 20.13 2.76
CA SER A 21 -7.74 20.47 2.45
C SER A 21 -8.56 20.42 3.75
N ASN A 22 -9.00 21.59 4.22
CA ASN A 22 -9.76 21.75 5.47
C ASN A 22 -9.05 21.12 6.69
N GLY A 23 -7.73 21.27 6.81
CA GLY A 23 -6.93 20.72 7.91
C GLY A 23 -6.63 19.21 7.79
N MET A 24 -7.00 18.57 6.67
CA MET A 24 -6.63 17.19 6.35
C MET A 24 -5.64 17.16 5.18
N LEU A 25 -4.63 16.30 5.25
CA LEU A 25 -3.75 16.06 4.11
C LEU A 25 -4.41 15.09 3.13
N ASP A 26 -4.71 15.58 1.92
CA ASP A 26 -5.09 14.78 0.76
C ASP A 26 -3.82 14.32 0.04
N VAL A 27 -3.60 13.01 -0.01
CA VAL A 27 -2.41 12.38 -0.59
C VAL A 27 -2.82 11.50 -1.76
N MET A 28 -2.29 11.82 -2.94
CA MET A 28 -2.48 11.04 -4.16
C MET A 28 -1.14 10.52 -4.65
N VAL A 29 -1.08 9.22 -4.94
CA VAL A 29 0.11 8.57 -5.49
C VAL A 29 -0.17 8.13 -6.92
N PHE A 30 0.76 8.45 -7.81
CA PHE A 30 0.71 8.07 -9.22
C PHE A 30 1.66 6.90 -9.44
N LEU A 31 1.13 5.77 -9.90
CA LEU A 31 1.91 4.58 -10.22
C LEU A 31 1.66 4.17 -11.68
N PRO A 32 2.69 4.11 -12.53
CA PRO A 32 2.57 3.59 -13.89
C PRO A 32 2.10 2.13 -13.91
N PRO A 33 1.46 1.65 -15.00
CA PRO A 33 1.04 0.26 -15.12
C PRO A 33 2.15 -0.79 -14.94
N SER A 34 3.42 -0.43 -15.16
CA SER A 34 4.56 -1.31 -14.91
C SER A 34 4.76 -1.71 -13.44
N TYR A 35 4.13 -0.98 -12.50
CA TYR A 35 4.12 -1.33 -11.08
C TYR A 35 3.03 -2.36 -10.74
N ASN A 36 2.11 -2.64 -11.65
CA ASN A 36 1.10 -3.69 -11.51
C ASN A 36 1.71 -5.07 -11.76
N THR A 37 2.64 -5.44 -10.89
CA THR A 37 3.35 -6.71 -10.93
C THR A 37 3.70 -7.16 -9.52
N THR A 38 3.64 -8.46 -9.30
CA THR A 38 4.07 -9.08 -8.04
C THR A 38 5.60 -8.99 -7.92
N CYS A 39 6.36 -9.42 -8.91
CA CYS A 39 7.82 -9.36 -8.88
C CYS A 39 8.36 -8.38 -9.93
N ARG A 40 9.38 -7.59 -9.58
CA ARG A 40 10.13 -6.83 -10.59
C ARG A 40 10.92 -7.78 -11.49
N THR A 41 11.18 -7.37 -12.73
CA THR A 41 12.01 -8.14 -13.66
C THR A 41 13.40 -8.38 -13.03
N GLY A 42 13.77 -9.65 -12.83
CA GLY A 42 15.03 -10.05 -12.20
C GLY A 42 14.96 -10.26 -10.68
N GLN A 43 13.84 -9.99 -10.02
CA GLN A 43 13.62 -10.45 -8.64
C GLN A 43 13.21 -11.93 -8.66
N SER A 44 13.96 -12.75 -7.93
CA SER A 44 13.59 -14.14 -7.65
C SER A 44 12.81 -14.21 -6.34
N LEU A 45 11.84 -15.13 -6.26
CA LEU A 45 11.10 -15.44 -5.04
C LEU A 45 12.11 -15.72 -3.92
N GLY A 46 12.22 -14.83 -2.93
CA GLY A 46 13.14 -14.95 -1.78
C GLY A 46 14.40 -14.09 -1.77
N THR A 47 14.64 -13.19 -2.74
CA THR A 47 15.86 -12.33 -2.77
C THR A 47 15.68 -10.89 -2.24
N THR A 48 14.45 -10.51 -1.89
CA THR A 48 14.19 -9.32 -1.07
C THR A 48 13.71 -9.80 0.29
N THR A 49 14.24 -9.21 1.35
CA THR A 49 14.14 -9.52 2.80
C THR A 49 12.73 -9.48 3.40
N VAL A 50 11.73 -9.94 2.66
CA VAL A 50 10.37 -10.10 3.15
C VAL A 50 9.94 -11.52 2.80
N THR A 51 10.05 -12.42 3.78
CA THR A 51 9.46 -13.76 3.75
C THR A 51 7.94 -13.63 3.84
N ASN A 52 7.31 -13.09 2.79
CA ASN A 52 5.87 -12.97 2.65
C ASN A 52 5.30 -14.35 2.34
N ILE A 53 4.82 -15.05 3.36
CA ILE A 53 4.16 -16.34 3.22
C ILE A 53 2.65 -16.09 3.19
N TYR A 54 2.07 -15.94 1.99
CA TYR A 54 0.62 -15.99 1.85
C TYR A 54 0.18 -17.45 1.63
N GLY A 55 -0.51 -18.03 2.61
CA GLY A 55 -1.04 -19.40 2.49
C GLY A 55 0.04 -20.46 2.21
N GLY A 56 1.28 -20.28 2.67
CA GLY A 56 2.40 -21.18 2.40
C GLY A 56 3.21 -20.86 1.14
N THR A 57 2.81 -19.85 0.36
CA THR A 57 3.48 -19.46 -0.88
C THR A 57 4.27 -18.17 -0.71
N THR A 58 5.55 -18.20 -1.11
CA THR A 58 6.38 -16.99 -1.20
C THR A 58 5.87 -16.11 -2.31
N ARG A 59 5.66 -14.81 -2.03
CA ARG A 59 5.32 -13.80 -3.04
C ARG A 59 6.30 -12.63 -2.99
N CYS A 60 6.58 -12.02 -4.14
CA CYS A 60 7.18 -10.68 -4.18
C CYS A 60 6.08 -9.63 -4.34
N TYR A 61 6.40 -8.41 -3.93
CA TYR A 61 5.56 -7.23 -4.18
C TYR A 61 6.43 -6.06 -4.66
N THR A 62 5.94 -5.37 -5.68
CA THR A 62 6.60 -4.17 -6.21
C THR A 62 6.25 -2.92 -5.38
N THR A 63 5.08 -2.94 -4.77
CA THR A 63 4.49 -1.90 -3.91
C THR A 63 3.84 -2.57 -2.71
N MET A 64 3.94 -1.94 -1.54
CA MET A 64 3.33 -2.38 -0.28
C MET A 64 3.10 -1.14 0.60
N GLY A 65 2.25 -1.28 1.63
CA GLY A 65 1.96 -0.22 2.60
C GLY A 65 0.51 0.27 2.51
N LEU A 66 0.25 1.47 3.04
CA LEU A 66 -1.11 2.00 3.23
C LEU A 66 -1.96 2.11 1.95
N LEU A 67 -1.33 2.11 0.78
CA LEU A 67 -2.00 2.22 -0.53
C LEU A 67 -2.12 0.87 -1.25
N GLY A 68 -1.84 -0.23 -0.56
CA GLY A 68 -1.98 -1.58 -1.09
C GLY A 68 -0.78 -2.08 -1.88
N THR A 69 -0.97 -3.23 -2.51
CA THR A 69 0.08 -3.92 -3.27
C THR A 69 0.09 -3.56 -4.75
N TYR A 70 -0.98 -2.90 -5.24
CA TYR A 70 -1.16 -2.45 -6.62
C TYR A 70 -0.98 -3.54 -7.68
N ASN A 71 -1.19 -4.81 -7.33
CA ASN A 71 -0.99 -5.98 -8.19
C ASN A 71 -2.30 -6.53 -8.79
N ASN A 72 -3.40 -5.76 -8.70
CA ASN A 72 -4.76 -6.15 -9.08
C ASN A 72 -5.35 -7.34 -8.27
N ASP A 73 -4.74 -7.72 -7.15
CA ASP A 73 -5.24 -8.70 -6.18
C ASP A 73 -5.56 -8.03 -4.84
N ARG A 74 -6.80 -7.56 -4.73
CA ARG A 74 -7.35 -6.96 -3.50
C ARG A 74 -7.32 -7.87 -2.27
N SER A 75 -7.04 -9.17 -2.40
CA SER A 75 -6.94 -10.08 -1.26
C SER A 75 -5.65 -9.90 -0.45
N ASP A 76 -4.65 -9.21 -1.00
CA ASP A 76 -3.35 -8.95 -0.36
C ASP A 76 -2.99 -7.47 -0.18
N ASP A 77 -3.90 -6.54 -0.47
CA ASP A 77 -3.68 -5.10 -0.27
C ASP A 77 -3.39 -4.71 1.19
N LEU A 78 -3.95 -5.43 2.16
CA LEU A 78 -3.69 -5.22 3.59
C LEU A 78 -2.58 -6.14 4.13
N MET A 79 -1.51 -6.32 3.36
CA MET A 79 -0.34 -7.10 3.78
C MET A 79 0.70 -6.24 4.50
N THR A 80 0.98 -6.56 5.77
CA THR A 80 1.99 -5.87 6.58
C THR A 80 3.40 -6.04 6.00
N LEU A 81 4.34 -5.20 6.43
CA LEU A 81 5.76 -5.34 6.07
C LEU A 81 6.39 -6.67 6.52
N SER A 82 5.77 -7.36 7.49
CA SER A 82 6.16 -8.70 7.95
C SER A 82 5.55 -9.85 7.13
N GLY A 83 4.66 -9.54 6.19
CA GLY A 83 4.02 -10.53 5.32
C GLY A 83 2.78 -11.19 5.87
N THR A 84 2.19 -10.62 6.91
CA THR A 84 0.91 -11.03 7.45
C THR A 84 -0.19 -10.28 6.74
N ILE A 85 -1.22 -10.99 6.27
CA ILE A 85 -2.43 -10.33 5.76
C ILE A 85 -3.33 -9.95 6.92
N THR A 86 -3.49 -8.66 7.12
CA THR A 86 -4.48 -8.12 8.05
C THR A 86 -5.83 -8.10 7.34
N ARG A 87 -6.82 -8.75 7.96
CA ARG A 87 -8.20 -8.71 7.47
C ARG A 87 -9.04 -7.95 8.48
N ALA A 88 -9.70 -6.90 8.01
CA ALA A 88 -10.78 -6.31 8.78
C ALA A 88 -11.96 -7.28 8.76
N THR A 89 -12.36 -7.75 9.94
CA THR A 89 -13.54 -8.60 10.12
C THR A 89 -14.68 -7.76 10.70
N GLY A 90 -15.93 -8.06 10.31
CA GLY A 90 -17.12 -7.31 10.74
C GLY A 90 -17.60 -6.24 9.75
N ASP A 91 -18.48 -5.35 10.20
CA ASP A 91 -19.10 -4.30 9.38
C ASP A 91 -18.15 -3.12 9.18
N LEU A 92 -17.49 -3.05 8.02
CA LEU A 92 -16.49 -2.04 7.67
C LEU A 92 -17.01 -0.61 7.60
N ASN A 93 -18.32 -0.39 7.75
CA ASN A 93 -18.93 0.95 7.79
C ASN A 93 -18.92 1.57 9.19
N ASN A 94 -18.48 0.83 10.21
CA ASN A 94 -18.34 1.35 11.57
C ASN A 94 -16.91 1.85 11.84
N ALA A 95 -16.79 2.97 12.57
CA ALA A 95 -15.55 3.52 13.07
C ALA A 95 -14.67 2.50 13.81
N ALA A 96 -15.27 1.56 14.57
CA ALA A 96 -14.53 0.54 15.30
C ALA A 96 -13.70 -0.39 14.39
N SER A 97 -14.25 -0.78 13.25
CA SER A 97 -13.59 -1.60 12.23
C SER A 97 -12.54 -0.84 11.43
N VAL A 98 -12.77 0.46 11.18
CA VAL A 98 -11.77 1.35 10.57
C VAL A 98 -10.56 1.51 11.51
N GLN A 99 -10.82 1.68 12.80
CA GLN A 99 -9.77 1.74 13.82
C GLN A 99 -8.98 0.44 13.91
N MET A 100 -9.62 -0.72 13.77
CA MET A 100 -8.92 -2.01 13.67
C MET A 100 -7.95 -2.09 12.49
N ILE A 101 -8.30 -1.54 11.32
CA ILE A 101 -7.38 -1.51 10.18
C ILE A 101 -6.16 -0.66 10.51
N TYR A 102 -6.38 0.50 11.14
CA TYR A 102 -5.27 1.34 11.56
C TYR A 102 -4.36 0.66 12.60
N GLU A 103 -4.95 0.03 13.63
CA GLU A 103 -4.19 -0.63 14.70
C GLU A 103 -3.43 -1.87 14.22
N ASN A 104 -4.06 -2.70 13.39
CA ASN A 104 -3.48 -4.00 12.96
C ASN A 104 -2.69 -3.94 11.65
N PHE A 105 -2.80 -2.85 10.89
CA PHE A 105 -2.09 -2.69 9.62
C PHE A 105 -1.41 -1.34 9.54
N GLY A 106 -2.14 -0.25 9.78
CA GLY A 106 -1.60 1.11 9.66
C GLY A 106 -0.39 1.39 10.55
N MET A 107 -0.37 0.88 11.78
CA MET A 107 0.76 1.03 12.71
C MET A 107 1.97 0.15 12.37
N HIS A 108 1.83 -0.79 11.44
CA HIS A 108 2.86 -1.77 11.09
C HIS A 108 3.39 -1.58 9.65
N CYS A 109 3.07 -0.44 9.03
CA CYS A 109 3.49 -0.03 7.70
C CYS A 109 4.23 1.30 7.70
#